data_AF-A0AA90CMN6-F1
#
_entry.id   AF-A0AA90CMN6-F1
#
_cell.length_a   1.000
_cell.length_b   1.000
_cell.length_c   1.000
_cell.angle_alpha   90.00
_cell.angle_beta   90.00
_cell.angle_gamma   90.00
#
_symmetry.space_group_name_H-M   'P 1'
#
loop_
_entity.id
_entity.type
_entity.pdbx_description
1 polymer ?
#
loop_
_entity_poly.entity_id
_entity_poly.type
_entity_poly.pdbx_seq_one_letter_code
_entity_poly.pdbx_strand_id
1 'polypeptide(L)'
;MLINTCRTKLFGLMLLFLALPGCASYYTHYAMFPGENSSGDPRQIRVSWQSADYPDWSFIRDKATTMKVEAQCSDRVWLLSDDSQERAGDCAVGVRACGQQNLDESVFKSGPVNEVACLQVIGPETVERIADIGAKFQLSVACRPLVSEVLKGDKIVNMDYLRASTVAYTVYARKVPRGSLSARLPEFDESVCKDD
;
A
#
# COMPACT_ATOMS: atom_id res chain seq x y z
N MET A 1 57.44 -24.05 12.59
CA MET A 1 56.82 -22.74 12.33
C MET A 1 55.81 -22.86 11.17
N LEU A 2 54.71 -23.60 11.36
CA LEU A 2 53.76 -23.93 10.27
C LEU A 2 52.30 -24.05 10.74
N ILE A 3 51.97 -23.59 11.96
CA ILE A 3 50.63 -23.73 12.55
C ILE A 3 49.83 -22.40 12.48
N ASN A 4 50.50 -21.26 12.28
CA ASN A 4 49.84 -19.94 12.34
C ASN A 4 49.20 -19.47 11.04
N THR A 5 49.53 -20.04 9.88
CA THR A 5 49.00 -19.59 8.58
C THR A 5 47.61 -20.14 8.26
N CYS A 6 47.17 -21.22 8.90
CA CYS A 6 45.84 -21.80 8.67
C CYS A 6 44.72 -21.04 9.43
N ARG A 7 45.01 -20.57 10.65
CA ARG A 7 44.05 -19.80 11.47
C ARG A 7 43.72 -18.43 10.87
N THR A 8 44.69 -17.75 10.28
CA THR A 8 44.49 -16.40 9.71
C THR A 8 43.67 -16.42 8.42
N LYS A 9 43.79 -17.49 7.60
CA LYS A 9 42.96 -17.66 6.39
C LYS A 9 41.50 -17.99 6.71
N LEU A 10 41.25 -18.74 7.79
CA LEU A 10 39.89 -19.08 8.24
C LEU A 10 39.13 -17.84 8.75
N PHE A 11 39.82 -16.95 9.46
CA PHE A 11 39.24 -15.70 9.97
C PHE A 11 38.91 -14.71 8.83
N GLY A 12 39.77 -14.61 7.82
CA GLY A 12 39.53 -13.78 6.64
C GLY A 12 38.35 -14.25 5.78
N LEU A 13 38.16 -15.58 5.64
CA LEU A 13 37.03 -16.16 4.92
C LEU A 13 35.69 -15.90 5.64
N MET A 14 35.68 -15.95 6.98
CA MET A 14 34.49 -15.68 7.79
C MET A 14 34.04 -14.21 7.72
N LEU A 15 34.97 -13.26 7.65
CA LEU A 15 34.66 -11.84 7.41
C LEU A 15 34.10 -11.58 5.99
N LEU A 16 34.50 -12.38 4.99
CA LEU A 16 33.98 -12.25 3.63
C LEU A 16 32.51 -12.68 3.53
N PHE A 17 32.08 -13.66 4.32
CA PHE A 17 30.66 -14.05 4.41
C PHE A 17 29.80 -13.01 5.14
N LEU A 18 30.37 -12.27 6.10
CA LEU A 18 29.68 -11.16 6.77
C LEU A 18 29.55 -9.91 5.89
N ALA A 19 30.35 -9.81 4.83
CA ALA A 19 30.34 -8.67 3.90
C ALA A 19 29.44 -8.89 2.68
N LEU A 20 28.76 -10.05 2.56
CA LEU A 20 27.74 -10.22 1.54
C LEU A 20 26.57 -9.29 1.88
N PRO A 21 26.21 -8.33 1.00
CA PRO A 21 25.02 -7.53 1.22
C PRO A 21 23.84 -8.49 1.41
N GLY A 22 23.12 -8.37 2.53
CA GLY A 22 21.99 -9.24 2.83
C GLY A 22 21.04 -9.26 1.64
N CYS A 23 20.86 -10.45 1.04
CA CYS A 23 19.92 -10.62 -0.05
C CYS A 23 18.50 -10.39 0.50
N ALA A 24 17.86 -9.31 0.06
CA ALA A 24 16.45 -9.09 0.36
C ALA A 24 15.59 -10.06 -0.45
N SER A 25 14.50 -10.52 0.16
CA SER A 25 13.44 -11.25 -0.53
C SER A 25 12.36 -10.27 -0.99
N TYR A 26 12.04 -10.28 -2.27
CA TYR A 26 11.11 -9.31 -2.86
C TYR A 26 9.73 -9.92 -3.03
N TYR A 27 8.70 -9.19 -2.60
CA TYR A 27 7.32 -9.64 -2.68
C TYR A 27 6.44 -8.60 -3.38
N THR A 28 5.37 -9.11 -3.99
CA THR A 28 4.19 -8.33 -4.37
C THR A 28 3.09 -8.67 -3.38
N HIS A 29 2.41 -7.64 -2.88
CA HIS A 29 1.27 -7.77 -2.00
C HIS A 29 0.03 -7.24 -2.71
N TYR A 30 -1.08 -7.96 -2.66
CA TYR A 30 -2.31 -7.48 -3.25
C TYR A 30 -3.58 -8.11 -2.66
N ALA A 31 -4.68 -7.35 -2.74
CA ALA A 31 -6.03 -7.81 -2.48
C ALA A 31 -6.97 -7.26 -3.55
N MET A 32 -8.01 -8.02 -3.87
CA MET A 32 -9.16 -7.52 -4.63
C MET A 32 -10.43 -7.94 -3.90
N PHE A 33 -11.32 -6.99 -3.63
CA PHE A 33 -12.54 -7.23 -2.87
C PHE A 33 -13.70 -6.36 -3.38
N PRO A 34 -14.95 -6.81 -3.22
CA PRO A 34 -16.12 -6.02 -3.57
C PRO A 34 -16.31 -4.87 -2.58
N GLY A 35 -16.66 -3.70 -3.09
CA GLY A 35 -17.07 -2.54 -2.31
C GLY A 35 -18.08 -1.68 -3.07
N GLU A 36 -18.40 -0.52 -2.53
CA GLU A 36 -19.16 0.51 -3.22
C GLU A 36 -18.24 1.70 -3.51
N ASN A 37 -18.46 2.38 -4.64
CA ASN A 37 -17.87 3.70 -4.85
C ASN A 37 -18.65 4.78 -4.06
N SER A 38 -18.18 6.03 -4.05
CA SER A 38 -18.85 7.09 -3.27
C SER A 38 -20.27 7.39 -3.76
N SER A 39 -20.58 7.08 -5.03
CA SER A 39 -21.91 7.17 -5.62
C SER A 39 -22.85 6.02 -5.20
N GLY A 40 -22.33 4.98 -4.54
CA GLY A 40 -23.10 3.82 -4.08
C GLY A 40 -23.20 2.67 -5.07
N ASP A 41 -22.50 2.73 -6.20
CA ASP A 41 -22.47 1.63 -7.16
C ASP A 41 -21.50 0.53 -6.71
N PRO A 42 -21.85 -0.76 -6.89
CA PRO A 42 -20.94 -1.87 -6.60
C PRO A 42 -19.74 -1.85 -7.56
N ARG A 43 -18.53 -1.92 -7.01
CA ARG A 43 -17.26 -1.93 -7.73
C ARG A 43 -16.27 -2.89 -7.09
N GLN A 44 -15.33 -3.40 -7.88
CA GLN A 44 -14.15 -4.06 -7.34
C GLN A 44 -13.14 -3.01 -6.86
N ILE A 45 -12.55 -3.25 -5.70
CA ILE A 45 -11.44 -2.46 -5.16
C ILE A 45 -10.18 -3.30 -5.20
N ARG A 46 -9.08 -2.73 -5.68
CA ARG A 46 -7.76 -3.35 -5.69
C ARG A 46 -6.81 -2.59 -4.79
N VAL A 47 -6.15 -3.30 -3.90
CA VAL A 47 -5.06 -2.78 -3.06
C VAL A 47 -3.78 -3.49 -3.44
N SER A 48 -2.68 -2.76 -3.61
CA SER A 48 -1.38 -3.38 -3.92
C SER A 48 -0.17 -2.59 -3.44
N TRP A 49 0.90 -3.29 -3.10
CA TRP A 49 2.21 -2.72 -2.82
C TRP A 49 3.32 -3.75 -3.04
N GLN A 50 4.55 -3.32 -2.90
CA GLN A 50 5.75 -4.13 -3.08
C GLN A 50 6.62 -4.02 -1.83
N SER A 51 7.18 -5.13 -1.34
CA SER A 51 8.14 -5.13 -0.23
C SER A 51 9.49 -5.75 -0.62
N ALA A 52 10.51 -5.38 0.15
CA ALA A 52 11.80 -6.02 0.21
C ALA A 52 12.06 -6.37 1.67
N ASP A 53 12.09 -7.66 1.95
CA ASP A 53 12.20 -8.22 3.30
C ASP A 53 13.65 -8.64 3.51
N TYR A 54 14.31 -8.03 4.47
CA TYR A 54 15.67 -8.33 4.84
C TYR A 54 15.67 -9.40 5.94
N PRO A 55 16.69 -10.28 5.97
CA PRO A 55 16.81 -11.23 7.06
C PRO A 55 16.94 -10.54 8.42
N ASP A 56 16.43 -11.15 9.49
CA ASP A 56 16.44 -10.57 10.85
C ASP A 56 17.85 -10.22 11.39
N TRP A 57 18.90 -10.85 10.86
CA TRP A 57 20.30 -10.56 11.21
C TRP A 57 20.86 -9.30 10.53
N SER A 58 20.15 -8.76 9.53
CA SER A 58 20.55 -7.59 8.76
C SER A 58 20.36 -6.30 9.57
N PHE A 59 21.30 -5.36 9.44
CA PHE A 59 21.14 -4.01 9.96
C PHE A 59 20.20 -3.13 9.12
N ILE A 60 19.79 -3.63 7.95
CA ILE A 60 18.84 -2.96 7.05
C ILE A 60 17.43 -3.44 7.38
N ARG A 61 16.54 -2.49 7.67
CA ARG A 61 15.11 -2.77 7.88
C ARG A 61 14.38 -3.01 6.57
N ASP A 62 13.26 -3.73 6.68
CA ASP A 62 12.32 -3.96 5.58
C ASP A 62 11.84 -2.65 4.95
N LYS A 63 11.67 -2.72 3.63
CA LYS A 63 11.25 -1.60 2.81
C LYS A 63 9.99 -1.96 2.05
N ALA A 64 9.15 -0.96 1.82
CA ALA A 64 8.00 -1.10 0.97
C ALA A 64 7.84 0.12 0.06
N THR A 65 7.18 -0.10 -1.07
CA THR A 65 6.65 1.00 -1.88
C THR A 65 5.43 1.59 -1.20
N THR A 66 5.02 2.77 -1.66
CA THR A 66 3.66 3.29 -1.46
C THR A 66 2.62 2.20 -1.76
N MET A 67 1.57 2.16 -0.95
CA MET A 67 0.41 1.30 -1.17
C MET A 67 -0.59 1.99 -2.08
N LYS A 68 -1.00 1.30 -3.14
CA LYS A 68 -2.01 1.77 -4.08
C LYS A 68 -3.38 1.24 -3.68
N VAL A 69 -4.39 2.10 -3.74
CA VAL A 69 -5.81 1.73 -3.67
C VAL A 69 -6.50 2.27 -4.91
N GLU A 70 -7.15 1.37 -5.65
CA GLU A 70 -7.78 1.64 -6.94
C GLU A 70 -9.21 1.10 -6.90
N ALA A 71 -10.14 1.81 -7.55
CA ALA A 71 -11.51 1.34 -7.75
C ALA A 71 -11.74 1.03 -9.23
N GLN A 72 -12.50 -0.02 -9.51
CA GLN A 72 -12.94 -0.37 -10.86
C GLN A 72 -13.72 0.80 -11.48
N CYS A 73 -13.51 1.03 -12.79
CA CYS A 73 -14.09 2.15 -13.54
C CYS A 73 -13.69 3.53 -13.01
N SER A 74 -12.48 3.68 -12.46
CA SER A 74 -11.99 4.97 -11.96
C SER A 74 -10.54 5.23 -12.33
N ASP A 75 -10.26 6.47 -12.72
CA ASP A 75 -8.93 7.02 -12.95
C ASP A 75 -8.26 7.49 -11.64
N ARG A 76 -8.99 7.51 -10.52
CA ARG A 76 -8.45 7.94 -9.21
C ARG A 76 -7.62 6.81 -8.59
N VAL A 77 -6.33 7.09 -8.39
CA VAL A 77 -5.42 6.20 -7.66
C VAL A 77 -5.03 6.85 -6.34
N TRP A 78 -5.37 6.20 -5.23
CA TRP A 78 -4.92 6.60 -3.91
C TRP A 78 -3.56 5.99 -3.59
N LEU A 79 -2.70 6.79 -3.00
CA LEU A 79 -1.31 6.46 -2.70
C LEU A 79 -1.07 6.62 -1.19
N LEU A 80 -1.21 5.53 -0.43
CA LEU A 80 -0.91 5.54 0.99
C LEU A 80 0.59 5.39 1.21
N SER A 81 1.13 6.23 2.07
CA SER A 81 2.54 6.31 2.43
C SER A 81 2.70 6.28 3.94
N ASP A 82 3.91 6.00 4.41
CA ASP A 82 4.31 6.09 5.82
C ASP A 82 5.52 7.03 5.97
N ASP A 83 5.95 7.30 7.20
CA ASP A 83 7.02 8.27 7.51
C ASP A 83 8.38 7.91 6.89
N SER A 84 8.56 6.71 6.33
CA SER A 84 9.76 6.39 5.54
C SER A 84 9.71 6.94 4.10
N GLN A 85 8.62 7.60 3.70
CA GLN A 85 8.37 8.10 2.36
C GLN A 85 8.04 9.60 2.39
N GLU A 86 8.66 10.39 1.51
CA GLU A 86 8.47 11.85 1.44
C GLU A 86 7.02 12.29 1.19
N ARG A 87 6.19 11.41 0.62
CA ARG A 87 4.79 11.71 0.26
C ARG A 87 3.77 11.39 1.37
N ALA A 88 4.20 11.00 2.57
CA ALA A 88 3.30 10.66 3.67
C ALA A 88 2.33 11.80 4.03
N GLY A 89 2.82 13.04 4.00
CA GLY A 89 2.10 14.20 4.53
C GLY A 89 1.82 14.06 6.03
N ASP A 90 1.30 15.14 6.63
CA ASP A 90 1.18 15.25 8.09
C ASP A 90 -0.28 15.14 8.58
N CYS A 91 -1.16 14.56 7.76
CA CYS A 91 -2.59 14.49 8.06
C CYS A 91 -2.97 13.44 9.12
N ALA A 92 -2.12 12.46 9.39
CA ALA A 92 -2.29 11.44 10.43
C ALA A 92 -0.94 10.80 10.77
N VAL A 93 -0.91 9.80 11.64
CA VAL A 93 0.26 8.96 11.94
C VAL A 93 0.11 7.59 11.24
N GLY A 94 1.23 6.93 10.94
CA GLY A 94 1.26 5.62 10.31
C GLY A 94 0.96 5.65 8.81
N VAL A 95 0.41 4.55 8.29
CA VAL A 95 0.16 4.37 6.84
C VAL A 95 -1.12 5.09 6.40
N ARG A 96 -0.97 6.14 5.58
CA ARG A 96 -2.04 7.12 5.31
C ARG A 96 -1.97 7.75 3.93
N ALA A 97 -3.09 8.28 3.45
CA ALA A 97 -3.16 9.21 2.33
C ALA A 97 -4.02 10.43 2.71
N CYS A 98 -3.47 11.62 2.53
CA CYS A 98 -4.15 12.88 2.82
C CYS A 98 -5.08 13.29 1.69
N GLY A 99 -6.21 13.91 2.04
CA GLY A 99 -7.09 14.54 1.06
C GLY A 99 -6.41 15.69 0.33
N GLN A 100 -6.81 15.91 -0.92
CA GLN A 100 -6.37 17.05 -1.70
C GLN A 100 -7.42 18.16 -1.63
N GLN A 101 -6.96 19.34 -1.19
CA GLN A 101 -7.79 20.55 -1.17
C GLN A 101 -8.32 20.79 -2.59
N ASN A 102 -9.64 20.80 -2.75
CA ASN A 102 -10.40 20.93 -4.01
C ASN A 102 -10.67 19.65 -4.81
N LEU A 103 -10.22 18.47 -4.37
CA LEU A 103 -10.66 17.19 -4.97
C LEU A 103 -11.46 16.33 -4.00
N ASP A 104 -11.15 16.41 -2.71
CA ASP A 104 -11.72 15.52 -1.71
C ASP A 104 -12.40 16.33 -0.59
N GLU A 105 -13.52 15.83 -0.10
CA GLU A 105 -14.27 16.38 1.03
C GLU A 105 -14.37 15.32 2.13
N SER A 106 -14.08 15.70 3.38
CA SER A 106 -14.28 14.82 4.52
C SER A 106 -15.77 14.58 4.78
N VAL A 107 -16.16 13.31 4.87
CA VAL A 107 -17.55 12.88 5.13
C VAL A 107 -17.86 12.88 6.62
N PHE A 108 -16.85 12.61 7.46
CA PHE A 108 -17.03 12.47 8.89
C PHE A 108 -16.33 13.60 9.64
N LYS A 109 -17.06 14.23 10.57
CA LYS A 109 -16.48 15.18 11.53
C LYS A 109 -15.63 14.50 12.60
N SER A 110 -15.78 13.18 12.77
CA SER A 110 -14.99 12.35 13.68
C SER A 110 -15.08 10.89 13.25
N GLY A 111 -14.01 10.11 13.42
CA GLY A 111 -13.96 8.73 12.96
C GLY A 111 -12.68 8.00 13.35
N PRO A 112 -12.48 6.75 12.88
CA PRO A 112 -11.25 5.99 13.11
C PRO A 112 -10.02 6.60 12.40
N VAL A 113 -10.23 7.61 11.57
CA VAL A 113 -9.20 8.38 10.86
C VAL A 113 -9.32 9.83 11.29
N ASN A 114 -8.19 10.54 11.38
CA ASN A 114 -8.18 11.99 11.63
C ASN A 114 -8.94 12.73 10.51
N GLU A 115 -9.59 13.85 10.82
CA GLU A 115 -10.40 14.66 9.89
C GLU A 115 -9.68 15.05 8.59
N VAL A 116 -8.34 14.94 8.56
CA VAL A 116 -7.46 15.33 7.45
C VAL A 116 -7.00 14.14 6.60
N ALA A 117 -6.94 12.92 7.14
CA ALA A 117 -6.53 11.75 6.38
C ALA A 117 -7.74 11.13 5.68
N CYS A 118 -7.66 10.94 4.36
CA CYS A 118 -8.76 10.37 3.60
C CYS A 118 -8.76 8.85 3.62
N LEU A 119 -7.58 8.24 3.53
CA LEU A 119 -7.41 6.80 3.68
C LEU A 119 -6.35 6.52 4.74
N GLN A 120 -6.58 5.49 5.56
CA GLN A 120 -5.62 5.04 6.55
C GLN A 120 -5.71 3.52 6.74
N VAL A 121 -4.55 2.88 6.92
CA VAL A 121 -4.50 1.50 7.40
C VAL A 121 -4.55 1.54 8.92
N ILE A 122 -5.53 0.85 9.50
CA ILE A 122 -5.71 0.72 10.94
C ILE A 122 -5.57 -0.75 11.36
N GLY A 123 -5.16 -0.96 12.61
CA GLY A 123 -5.00 -2.27 13.21
C GLY A 123 -5.30 -2.22 14.71
N PRO A 124 -5.31 -3.38 15.40
CA PRO A 124 -5.43 -3.41 16.86
C PRO A 124 -4.30 -2.66 17.56
N GLU A 125 -3.12 -2.60 16.92
CA GLU A 125 -2.03 -1.70 17.23
C GLU A 125 -1.82 -0.74 16.05
N THR A 126 -1.18 0.41 16.31
CA THR A 126 -0.88 1.40 15.26
C THR A 126 0.07 0.78 14.24
N VAL A 127 -0.35 0.74 12.98
CA VAL A 127 0.51 0.27 11.88
C VAL A 127 1.33 1.45 11.37
N GLU A 128 2.58 1.51 11.81
CA GLU A 128 3.47 2.65 11.50
C GLU A 128 4.07 2.59 10.10
N ARG A 129 4.33 1.39 9.55
CA ARG A 129 5.03 1.21 8.27
C ARG A 129 4.32 0.23 7.36
N ILE A 130 4.37 0.49 6.05
CA ILE A 130 3.80 -0.41 5.02
C ILE A 130 4.53 -1.74 4.99
N ALA A 131 5.84 -1.75 5.27
CA ALA A 131 6.64 -2.97 5.33
C ALA A 131 6.15 -3.96 6.41
N ASP A 132 5.51 -3.45 7.47
CA ASP A 132 5.06 -4.24 8.62
C ASP A 132 3.60 -4.72 8.45
N ILE A 133 2.95 -4.39 7.32
CA ILE A 133 1.57 -4.80 7.04
C ILE A 133 1.51 -6.30 6.77
N GLY A 134 0.75 -7.00 7.62
CA GLY A 134 0.46 -8.42 7.46
C GLY A 134 -0.61 -8.72 6.40
N ALA A 135 -0.98 -10.01 6.31
CA ALA A 135 -1.98 -10.48 5.35
C ALA A 135 -3.42 -10.00 5.63
N LYS A 136 -3.68 -9.45 6.82
CA LYS A 136 -5.00 -8.93 7.22
C LYS A 136 -4.82 -7.57 7.87
N PHE A 137 -5.56 -6.57 7.38
CA PHE A 137 -5.58 -5.23 7.95
C PHE A 137 -6.94 -4.58 7.72
N GLN A 138 -7.18 -3.44 8.37
CA GLN A 138 -8.37 -2.63 8.14
C GLN A 138 -7.98 -1.39 7.33
N LEU A 139 -8.74 -1.10 6.28
CA LEU A 139 -8.62 0.11 5.48
C LEU A 139 -9.81 1.02 5.82
N SER A 140 -9.53 2.17 6.41
CA SER A 140 -10.55 3.18 6.65
C SER A 140 -10.54 4.24 5.56
N VAL A 141 -11.73 4.72 5.21
CA VAL A 141 -11.96 5.78 4.22
C VAL A 141 -12.88 6.83 4.83
N ALA A 142 -12.43 8.07 4.88
CA ALA A 142 -13.14 9.18 5.53
C ALA A 142 -13.57 10.29 4.57
N CYS A 143 -13.12 10.29 3.33
CA CYS A 143 -13.43 11.31 2.34
C CYS A 143 -14.28 10.78 1.19
N ARG A 144 -14.89 11.70 0.44
CA ARG A 144 -15.53 11.47 -0.86
C ARG A 144 -15.00 12.49 -1.88
N PRO A 145 -15.04 12.17 -3.19
CA PRO A 145 -14.70 13.13 -4.20
C PRO A 145 -15.68 14.31 -4.17
N LEU A 146 -15.20 15.53 -4.41
CA LEU A 146 -16.03 16.72 -4.60
C LEU A 146 -16.85 16.62 -5.89
N VAL A 147 -16.23 16.08 -6.95
CA VAL A 147 -16.86 15.74 -8.23
C VAL A 147 -16.38 14.37 -8.68
N SER A 148 -17.32 13.50 -9.06
CA SER A 148 -17.04 12.12 -9.48
C SER A 148 -16.60 12.01 -10.94
N GLU A 149 -16.76 13.07 -11.74
CA GLU A 149 -16.41 13.10 -13.16
C GLU A 149 -15.62 14.37 -13.46
N VAL A 150 -14.51 14.22 -14.18
CA VAL A 150 -13.61 15.33 -14.52
C VAL A 150 -13.25 15.26 -16.00
N LEU A 151 -13.24 16.42 -16.66
CA LEU A 151 -12.71 16.53 -18.02
C LEU A 151 -11.18 16.45 -17.99
N LYS A 152 -10.62 15.42 -18.64
CA LYS A 152 -9.18 15.16 -18.73
C LYS A 152 -8.78 15.07 -20.21
N GLY A 153 -8.27 16.17 -20.74
CA GLY A 153 -8.11 16.32 -22.19
C GLY A 153 -9.49 16.40 -22.85
N ASP A 154 -9.75 15.51 -23.81
CA ASP A 154 -11.01 15.46 -24.56
C ASP A 154 -11.98 14.38 -24.05
N LYS A 155 -11.71 13.80 -22.88
CA LYS A 155 -12.52 12.72 -22.29
C LYS A 155 -13.03 13.09 -20.90
N ILE A 156 -14.26 12.69 -20.60
CA ILE A 156 -14.77 12.66 -19.24
C ILE A 156 -14.26 11.37 -18.60
N VAL A 157 -13.61 11.48 -17.45
CA VAL A 157 -13.13 10.32 -16.70
C VAL A 157 -13.79 10.29 -15.33
N ASN A 158 -14.12 9.08 -14.89
CA ASN A 158 -14.65 8.85 -13.56
C ASN A 158 -13.50 8.88 -12.54
N MET A 159 -13.66 9.68 -11.49
CA MET A 159 -12.71 9.89 -10.39
C MET A 159 -13.25 9.35 -9.06
N ASP A 160 -14.36 8.64 -9.09
CA ASP A 160 -14.99 8.05 -7.91
C ASP A 160 -14.11 6.93 -7.32
N TYR A 161 -14.19 6.72 -6.02
CA TYR A 161 -13.35 5.74 -5.34
C TYR A 161 -14.13 5.09 -4.19
N LEU A 162 -13.48 4.16 -3.49
CA LEU A 162 -14.09 3.42 -2.38
C LEU A 162 -14.86 4.36 -1.44
N ARG A 163 -16.12 4.03 -1.18
CA ARG A 163 -17.04 4.81 -0.36
C ARG A 163 -16.47 5.03 1.05
N ALA A 164 -16.68 6.23 1.59
CA ALA A 164 -16.42 6.50 2.99
C ALA A 164 -17.35 5.66 3.89
N SER A 165 -16.81 5.10 4.97
CA SER A 165 -17.57 4.23 5.88
C SER A 165 -17.13 4.45 7.34
N THR A 166 -18.11 4.44 8.25
CA THR A 166 -17.85 4.47 9.70
C THR A 166 -17.21 3.16 10.20
N VAL A 167 -17.40 2.07 9.46
CA VAL A 167 -16.75 0.77 9.69
C VAL A 167 -15.66 0.56 8.66
N ALA A 168 -14.43 0.33 9.10
CA ALA A 168 -13.30 0.10 8.21
C ALA A 168 -13.46 -1.22 7.42
N TYR A 169 -12.98 -1.21 6.18
CA TYR A 169 -12.99 -2.36 5.29
C TYR A 169 -11.93 -3.35 5.75
N THR A 170 -12.31 -4.60 6.00
CA THR A 170 -11.32 -5.65 6.30
C THR A 170 -10.73 -6.18 5.01
N VAL A 171 -9.42 -6.03 4.84
CA VAL A 171 -8.70 -6.42 3.63
C VAL A 171 -7.83 -7.64 3.92
N TYR A 172 -7.91 -8.64 3.04
CA TYR A 172 -7.10 -9.85 3.08
C TYR A 172 -6.13 -9.86 1.89
N ALA A 173 -4.89 -9.46 2.14
CA ALA A 173 -3.84 -9.39 1.12
C ALA A 173 -3.06 -10.70 1.00
N ARG A 174 -2.76 -11.06 -0.24
CA ARG A 174 -1.82 -12.13 -0.58
C ARG A 174 -0.42 -11.54 -0.67
N LYS A 175 0.55 -12.23 -0.08
CA LYS A 175 1.98 -11.98 -0.25
C LYS A 175 2.57 -13.05 -1.16
N VAL A 176 3.13 -12.65 -2.29
CA VAL A 176 3.66 -13.58 -3.30
C VAL A 176 5.07 -13.17 -3.74
N PRO A 177 5.99 -14.14 -3.97
CA PRO A 177 7.34 -13.82 -4.44
C PRO A 177 7.30 -13.03 -5.76
N ARG A 178 8.08 -11.95 -5.84
CA ARG A 178 8.13 -11.14 -7.04
C ARG A 178 8.71 -11.94 -8.21
N GLY A 179 8.15 -11.75 -9.40
CA GLY A 179 8.55 -12.47 -10.61
C GLY A 179 7.89 -13.85 -10.77
N SER A 180 7.10 -14.32 -9.79
CA SER A 180 6.23 -15.48 -9.99
C SER A 180 5.06 -15.14 -10.92
N LEU A 181 4.48 -16.16 -11.57
CA LEU A 181 3.23 -15.99 -12.33
C LEU A 181 2.07 -15.48 -11.46
N SER A 182 2.06 -15.85 -10.19
CA SER A 182 1.08 -15.40 -9.20
C SER A 182 1.28 -13.96 -8.70
N ALA A 183 2.40 -13.31 -9.07
CA ALA A 183 2.67 -11.91 -8.73
C ALA A 183 1.94 -10.91 -9.62
N ARG A 184 1.28 -11.38 -10.70
CA ARG A 184 0.42 -10.52 -11.53
C ARG A 184 -0.81 -10.10 -10.73
N LEU A 185 -1.06 -8.80 -10.69
CA LEU A 185 -2.24 -8.24 -10.06
C LEU A 185 -3.50 -8.70 -10.83
N PRO A 186 -4.59 -9.06 -10.13
CA PRO A 186 -5.87 -9.30 -10.78
C PRO A 186 -6.31 -8.04 -11.55
N GLU A 187 -6.78 -8.25 -12.78
CA GLU A 187 -7.31 -7.18 -13.62
C GLU A 187 -8.75 -6.89 -13.24
N PHE A 188 -9.16 -5.62 -13.40
CA PHE A 188 -10.56 -5.28 -13.28
C PHE A 188 -11.31 -5.80 -14.51
N ASP A 189 -12.56 -6.19 -14.29
CA ASP A 189 -13.46 -6.49 -15.40
C ASP A 189 -13.98 -5.17 -15.97
N GLU A 190 -13.40 -4.69 -17.07
CA GLU A 190 -13.80 -3.40 -17.65
C GLU A 190 -15.18 -3.46 -18.32
N SER A 191 -15.77 -4.64 -18.54
CA SER A 191 -17.06 -4.78 -19.23
C SER A 191 -18.25 -4.22 -18.44
N VAL A 192 -18.10 -4.01 -17.13
CA VAL A 192 -19.11 -3.41 -16.26
C VAL A 192 -19.01 -1.89 -16.21
N CYS A 193 -17.92 -1.32 -16.75
CA CYS A 193 -17.77 0.12 -16.86
C CYS A 193 -18.63 0.59 -18.04
N LYS A 194 -19.50 1.57 -17.79
CA LYS A 194 -20.25 2.19 -18.88
C LYS A 194 -19.25 2.93 -19.76
N ASP A 195 -19.18 2.55 -21.02
CA ASP A 195 -18.54 3.36 -22.05
C ASP A 195 -19.41 4.61 -22.23
N ASP A 196 -18.87 5.79 -21.89
CA ASP A 196 -19.42 7.07 -22.33
C ASP A 196 -18.89 7.42 -23.73
#